data_AF-A0A4S8M0F4-F1
#
_entry.id   AF-A0A4S8M0F4-F1
#
_cell.length_a   1.000
_cell.length_b   1.000
_cell.length_c   1.000
_cell.angle_alpha   90.00
_cell.angle_beta   90.00
_cell.angle_gamma   90.00
#
_symmetry.space_group_name_H-M   'P 1'
#
loop_
_entity.id
_entity.type
_entity.pdbx_description
1 polymer ?
#
loop_
_entity_poly.entity_id
_entity_poly.type
_entity_poly.pdbx_seq_one_letter_code
_entity_poly.pdbx_strand_id
1 'polypeptide(L)'
;MPHNLLPFLHQTQARRDKVLSIKLDQISGTSTSSGSSTSIDPKGYLTSLDSAILKSDAEISDIKRARMLFDSLVKSNPKQAPRWIAAARLEEHAGRTAAASLV
;
A
#
# COMPACT_ATOMS: atom_id res chain seq x y z
N MET A 1 56.29 19.95 0.16
CA MET A 1 54.84 20.06 0.39
C MET A 1 54.14 18.88 -0.28
N PRO A 2 53.70 17.85 0.45
CA PRO A 2 52.96 16.75 -0.17
C PRO A 2 51.60 17.26 -0.63
N HIS A 3 51.35 17.16 -1.93
CA HIS A 3 50.12 17.57 -2.59
C HIS A 3 49.08 16.48 -2.33
N ASN A 4 48.06 16.79 -1.51
CA ASN A 4 46.98 15.86 -1.22
C ASN A 4 46.13 15.66 -2.49
N LEU A 5 46.34 14.52 -3.16
CA LEU A 5 45.63 14.12 -4.37
C LEU A 5 44.25 13.48 -4.10
N LEU A 6 43.95 13.13 -2.84
CA LEU A 6 42.66 12.56 -2.43
C LEU A 6 41.42 13.29 -3.00
N PRO A 7 41.31 14.64 -2.94
CA PRO A 7 40.17 15.34 -3.55
C PRO A 7 40.07 15.15 -5.07
N PHE A 8 41.20 15.05 -5.77
CA PHE A 8 41.20 14.79 -7.22
C PHE A 8 40.71 13.38 -7.53
N LEU A 9 41.13 12.37 -6.76
CA LEU A 9 40.67 10.99 -6.95
C LEU A 9 39.16 10.88 -6.75
N HIS A 10 38.61 11.46 -5.67
CA HIS A 10 37.15 11.50 -5.44
C HIS A 10 36.40 12.20 -6.58
N GLN A 11 36.93 13.33 -7.08
CA GLN A 11 36.36 14.05 -8.21
C GLN A 11 36.33 13.20 -9.49
N THR A 12 37.37 12.39 -9.73
CA THR A 12 37.44 11.51 -10.90
C THR A 12 36.53 10.28 -10.77
N GLN A 13 36.29 9.79 -9.55
CA GLN A 13 35.32 8.71 -9.29
C GLN A 13 33.90 9.23 -9.52
N ALA A 14 33.51 10.34 -8.89
CA ALA A 14 32.19 10.95 -9.07
C ALA A 14 31.87 11.29 -10.55
N ARG A 15 32.88 11.73 -11.32
CA ARG A 15 32.71 11.94 -12.77
C ARG A 15 32.46 10.64 -13.52
N ARG A 16 33.17 9.56 -13.18
CA ARG A 16 32.96 8.24 -13.80
C ARG A 16 31.56 7.71 -13.49
N ASP A 17 31.13 7.80 -12.24
CA ASP A 17 29.80 7.35 -11.81
C ASP A 17 28.70 8.12 -12.56
N LYS A 18 28.85 9.44 -12.72
CA LYS A 18 27.92 10.26 -13.49
C LYS A 18 27.86 9.85 -14.96
N VAL A 19 29.00 9.59 -15.59
CA VAL A 19 29.06 9.15 -17.00
C VAL A 19 28.43 7.77 -17.16
N LEU A 20 28.66 6.85 -16.22
CA LEU A 20 28.02 5.53 -16.22
C LEU A 20 26.50 5.63 -16.08
N SER A 21 26.02 6.48 -15.18
CA SER A 21 24.60 6.76 -15.01
C SER A 21 23.97 7.30 -16.29
N ILE A 22 24.61 8.27 -16.97
CA ILE A 22 24.12 8.82 -18.25
C ILE A 22 24.09 7.73 -19.34
N LYS A 23 25.12 6.89 -19.43
CA LYS A 23 25.15 5.79 -20.41
C LYS A 23 24.06 4.77 -20.13
N LEU A 24 23.84 4.41 -18.85
CA LEU A 24 22.79 3.48 -18.45
C LEU A 24 21.40 4.04 -18.76
N ASP A 25 21.18 5.34 -18.52
CA ASP A 25 19.94 6.05 -18.85
C ASP A 25 19.68 6.08 -20.38
N GLN A 26 20.73 6.32 -21.18
CA GLN A 26 20.63 6.27 -22.64
C GLN A 26 20.28 4.87 -23.17
N ILE A 27 20.85 3.82 -22.56
CA ILE A 27 20.53 2.41 -22.89
C ILE A 27 19.10 2.07 -22.44
N SER A 28 18.69 2.56 -21.27
CA SER A 28 17.31 2.42 -20.76
C SER A 28 16.29 3.09 -21.68
N GLY A 29 16.60 4.28 -22.22
CA GLY A 29 15.73 5.03 -23.13
C GLY A 29 15.65 4.44 -24.56
N THR A 30 16.65 3.68 -24.99
CA THR A 30 16.66 2.97 -26.30
C THR A 30 15.92 1.63 -26.24
N SER A 31 15.57 1.18 -25.04
CA SER A 31 14.86 -0.08 -24.78
C SER A 31 13.36 0.17 -24.66
N THR A 32 12.69 0.55 -25.76
CA THR A 32 11.21 0.51 -25.86
C THR A 32 10.63 -0.91 -25.80
N SER A 33 11.39 -1.91 -25.35
CA SER A 33 10.99 -3.32 -25.30
C SER A 33 11.52 -4.11 -24.09
N SER A 34 12.16 -3.49 -23.09
CA SER A 34 12.42 -4.17 -21.81
C SER A 34 11.27 -3.90 -20.84
N GLY A 35 10.13 -4.57 -21.10
CA GLY A 35 8.97 -4.54 -20.24
C GLY A 35 9.34 -5.00 -18.83
N SER A 36 9.28 -4.07 -17.86
CA SER A 36 9.11 -4.26 -16.40
C SER A 36 9.71 -3.13 -15.54
N SER A 37 10.13 -1.99 -16.11
CA SER A 37 10.43 -0.82 -15.27
C SER A 37 9.12 -0.17 -14.81
N THR A 38 8.53 -0.69 -13.73
CA THR A 38 7.42 -0.03 -13.03
C THR A 38 7.99 0.96 -12.03
N SER A 39 8.32 2.17 -12.50
CA SER A 39 8.54 3.28 -11.59
C SER A 39 7.19 3.70 -11.00
N ILE A 40 6.99 3.40 -9.72
CA ILE A 40 5.79 3.83 -9.00
C ILE A 40 6.02 5.30 -8.62
N ASP A 41 5.17 6.20 -9.14
CA ASP A 41 5.20 7.60 -8.71
C ASP A 41 4.80 7.68 -7.23
N PRO A 42 5.71 8.08 -6.32
CA PRO A 42 5.40 8.17 -4.90
C PRO A 42 4.26 9.14 -4.62
N LYS A 43 4.09 10.19 -5.44
CA LYS A 43 2.99 11.16 -5.26
C LYS A 43 1.65 10.57 -5.68
N GLY A 44 1.58 9.91 -6.83
CA GLY A 44 0.40 9.18 -7.27
C GLY A 44 0.01 8.06 -6.30
N TYR A 45 1.00 7.35 -5.75
CA TYR A 45 0.76 6.31 -4.75
C TYR A 45 0.18 6.90 -3.44
N LEU A 46 0.77 7.96 -2.90
CA LEU A 46 0.25 8.64 -1.71
C LEU A 46 -1.14 9.23 -1.94
N THR A 47 -1.41 9.83 -3.11
CA THR A 47 -2.73 10.35 -3.46
C THR A 47 -3.77 9.22 -3.51
N SER A 48 -3.39 8.07 -4.07
CA SER A 48 -4.24 6.88 -4.10
C SER A 48 -4.49 6.32 -2.69
N LEU A 49 -3.50 6.41 -1.80
CA LEU A 49 -3.65 6.02 -0.39
C LEU A 49 -4.55 6.98 0.39
N ASP A 50 -4.43 8.29 0.18
CA ASP A 50 -5.32 9.28 0.81
C ASP A 50 -6.75 9.18 0.28
N SER A 51 -6.91 8.77 -0.98
CA SER A 51 -8.22 8.50 -1.59
C SER A 51 -8.83 7.18 -1.10
N ALA A 52 -8.02 6.26 -0.56
CA ALA A 52 -8.54 5.06 0.06
C ALA A 52 -9.25 5.49 1.35
N ILE A 53 -10.58 5.35 1.35
CA ILE A 53 -11.45 5.75 2.45
C ILE A 53 -11.02 5.00 3.71
N LEU A 54 -10.18 5.63 4.52
CA LEU A 54 -9.85 5.18 5.85
C LEU A 54 -11.07 5.49 6.71
N LYS A 55 -11.72 4.43 7.19
CA LYS A 55 -12.77 4.55 8.19
C LYS A 55 -12.24 5.34 9.38
N SER A 56 -13.01 6.30 9.87
CA SER A 56 -12.59 7.10 11.02
C SER A 56 -12.43 6.23 12.27
N ASP A 57 -11.54 6.58 13.21
CA ASP A 57 -11.34 5.79 14.44
C ASP A 57 -12.65 5.58 15.24
N ALA A 58 -13.56 6.54 15.14
CA ALA A 58 -14.94 6.44 15.65
C ALA A 58 -15.73 5.30 14.99
N GLU A 59 -15.67 5.19 13.65
CA GLU A 59 -16.30 4.09 12.90
C GLU A 59 -15.66 2.74 13.25
N ILE A 60 -14.35 2.67 13.49
CA ILE A 60 -13.69 1.43 13.93
C ILE A 60 -14.25 0.98 15.30
N SER A 61 -14.44 1.91 16.23
CA SER A 61 -15.02 1.63 17.55
C SER A 61 -16.46 1.12 17.46
N ASP A 62 -17.26 1.76 16.60
CA ASP A 62 -18.66 1.37 16.38
C ASP A 62 -18.79 0.01 15.70
N ILE A 63 -17.92 -0.29 14.73
CA ILE A 63 -17.84 -1.62 14.10
C ILE A 63 -17.49 -2.70 15.14
N LYS A 64 -16.55 -2.44 16.05
CA LYS A 64 -16.22 -3.38 17.13
C LYS A 64 -17.41 -3.64 18.06
N ARG A 65 -18.14 -2.57 18.43
CA ARG A 65 -19.36 -2.70 19.24
C ARG A 65 -20.45 -3.47 18.51
N ALA A 66 -20.66 -3.19 17.23
CA ALA A 66 -21.62 -3.88 16.40
C ALA A 66 -21.28 -5.38 16.26
N ARG A 67 -20.00 -5.76 16.12
CA ARG A 67 -19.58 -7.17 16.12
C ARG A 67 -19.93 -7.88 17.42
N MET A 68 -19.62 -7.29 18.58
CA MET A 68 -19.98 -7.88 19.87
C MET A 68 -21.50 -8.06 20.02
N LEU A 69 -22.29 -7.11 19.51
CA LEU A 69 -23.75 -7.21 19.48
C LEU A 69 -24.23 -8.34 18.58
N PHE A 70 -23.70 -8.45 17.35
CA PHE A 70 -24.07 -9.52 16.44
C PHE A 70 -23.63 -10.90 16.94
N ASP A 71 -22.45 -11.04 17.54
CA ASP A 71 -22.00 -12.29 18.16
C ASP A 71 -22.96 -12.74 19.28
N SER A 72 -23.38 -11.80 20.11
CA SER A 72 -24.36 -12.07 21.17
C SER A 72 -25.75 -12.40 20.59
N LEU A 73 -26.19 -11.71 19.54
CA LEU A 73 -27.46 -11.98 18.86
C LEU A 73 -27.45 -13.35 18.15
N VAL A 74 -26.34 -13.73 17.51
CA VAL A 74 -26.18 -15.02 16.84
C VAL A 74 -26.17 -16.16 17.86
N LYS A 75 -25.40 -16.03 18.94
CA LYS A 75 -25.26 -17.05 19.99
C LYS A 75 -26.54 -17.25 20.80
N SER A 76 -27.32 -16.19 21.02
CA SER A 76 -28.59 -16.28 21.76
C SER A 76 -29.67 -17.05 21.00
N ASN A 77 -29.69 -17.01 19.67
CA ASN A 77 -30.81 -17.52 18.88
C ASN A 77 -30.40 -17.95 17.45
N PRO A 78 -29.79 -19.12 17.25
CA PRO A 78 -29.15 -19.50 15.99
C PRO A 78 -30.09 -19.64 14.77
N LYS A 79 -31.42 -19.60 14.95
CA LYS A 79 -32.42 -19.85 13.89
C LYS A 79 -32.84 -18.64 13.04
N GLN A 80 -32.41 -17.41 13.35
CA GLN A 80 -32.82 -16.23 12.57
C GLN A 80 -31.85 -15.90 11.42
N ALA A 81 -32.20 -16.30 10.21
CA ALA A 81 -31.49 -15.94 8.96
C ALA A 81 -31.24 -14.42 8.76
N PRO A 82 -32.16 -13.50 9.14
CA PRO A 82 -31.93 -12.07 8.98
C PRO A 82 -30.72 -11.52 9.75
N ARG A 83 -30.31 -12.19 10.86
CA ARG A 83 -29.18 -11.72 11.66
C ARG A 83 -27.83 -12.05 11.06
N TRP A 84 -27.71 -13.21 10.45
CA TRP A 84 -26.53 -13.60 9.70
C TRP A 84 -26.31 -12.67 8.50
N ILE A 85 -27.40 -12.28 7.82
CA ILE A 85 -27.37 -11.28 6.73
C ILE A 85 -26.91 -9.91 7.26
N ALA A 86 -27.40 -9.48 8.43
CA ALA A 86 -26.99 -8.21 9.02
C ALA A 86 -25.51 -8.22 9.47
N ALA A 87 -25.01 -9.35 9.99
CA ALA A 87 -23.61 -9.54 10.33
C ALA A 87 -22.71 -9.53 9.08
N ALA A 88 -23.12 -10.19 7.99
CA ALA A 88 -22.40 -10.16 6.72
C ALA A 88 -22.35 -8.74 6.11
N ARG A 89 -23.45 -7.99 6.19
CA ARG A 89 -23.51 -6.57 5.77
C ARG A 89 -22.59 -5.67 6.60
N LEU A 90 -22.50 -5.92 7.91
CA LEU A 90 -21.54 -5.20 8.76
C LEU A 90 -20.10 -5.46 8.32
N GLU A 91 -19.74 -6.70 7.96
CA GLU A 91 -18.38 -7.02 7.50
C GLU A 91 -18.08 -6.52 6.09
N GLU A 92 -19.09 -6.44 5.22
CA GLU A 92 -19.00 -5.76 3.91
C GLU A 92 -18.72 -4.27 4.11
N HIS A 93 -19.50 -3.58 4.96
CA HIS A 93 -19.26 -2.19 5.31
C HIS A 93 -17.88 -2.01 5.97
N ALA A 94 -17.43 -2.95 6.81
CA ALA A 94 -16.11 -2.96 7.43
C ALA A 94 -14.95 -3.16 6.43
N GLY A 95 -15.22 -3.52 5.18
CA GLY A 95 -14.21 -3.76 4.15
C GLY A 95 -13.53 -5.13 4.26
N ARG A 96 -14.07 -6.04 5.07
CA ARG A 96 -13.62 -7.43 5.19
C ARG A 96 -14.56 -8.35 4.43
N THR A 97 -14.53 -8.23 3.11
CA THR A 97 -15.36 -9.04 2.19
C THR A 97 -15.15 -10.55 2.35
N ALA A 98 -13.94 -10.97 2.77
CA ALA A 98 -13.63 -12.37 3.07
C ALA A 98 -14.34 -12.90 4.33
N ALA A 99 -14.62 -12.05 5.32
CA ALA A 99 -15.39 -12.45 6.50
C ALA A 99 -16.90 -12.47 6.20
N ALA A 100 -17.37 -11.57 5.34
CA ALA A 100 -18.78 -11.49 4.93
C ALA A 100 -19.26 -12.72 4.14
N SER A 101 -18.37 -13.40 3.42
CA SER A 101 -18.67 -14.58 2.59
C SER A 101 -18.46 -15.92 3.30
N LEU A 102 -17.92 -15.90 4.53
CA LEU A 102 -17.67 -17.09 5.35
C LEU A 102 -18.75 -17.31 6.44
N VAL A 103 -19.77 -16.45 6.46
CA VAL A 103 -20.95 -16.55 7.34
C VAL A 103 -22.04 -17.38 6.67
#